data_AF-A0A8J3N101-F1
#
_entry.id   AF-A0A8J3N101-F1
#
_cell.length_a   1.000
_cell.length_b   1.000
_cell.length_c   1.000
_cell.angle_alpha   90.00
_cell.angle_beta   90.00
_cell.angle_gamma   90.00
#
_symmetry.space_group_name_H-M   'P 1'
#
loop_
_entity.id
_entity.type
_entity.pdbx_description
1 polymer ?
#
loop_
_entity_poly.entity_id
_entity_poly.type
_entity_poly.pdbx_seq_one_letter_code
_entity_poly.pdbx_strand_id
1 'polypeptide(L)'
;MRAVDDSSPKYAAVLRVLRVWKQLPESDVARMLREYFLITDDFREMEDQGLLTLSFVGDEYMIIPTTLGRLWLEQYESERTEE
;
A
#
# COMPACT_ATOMS: atom_id res chain seq x y z
N MET A 1 10.65 4.93 21.48
CA MET A 1 9.44 5.53 20.91
C MET A 1 9.67 5.67 19.41
N ARG A 2 9.22 4.68 18.62
CA ARG A 2 9.43 4.61 17.17
C ARG A 2 8.13 5.11 16.53
N ALA A 3 8.16 6.31 15.94
CA ALA A 3 7.00 6.98 15.35
C ALA A 3 6.57 6.35 13.99
N VAL A 4 6.50 5.02 13.92
CA VAL A 4 6.21 4.24 12.70
C VAL A 4 4.78 3.65 12.73
N ASP A 5 4.06 3.76 13.85
CA ASP A 5 2.84 2.98 14.06
C ASP A 5 1.56 3.50 13.41
N ASP A 6 1.37 4.80 13.19
CA ASP A 6 0.04 5.31 12.79
C ASP A 6 -0.34 5.00 11.32
N SER A 7 0.63 4.89 10.41
CA SER A 7 0.36 4.64 8.97
C SER A 7 0.38 3.15 8.58
N SER A 8 0.94 2.30 9.45
CA SER A 8 1.15 0.87 9.17
C SER A 8 -0.14 0.11 8.80
N PRO A 9 -1.31 0.36 9.42
CA PRO A 9 -2.55 -0.30 9.02
C PRO A 9 -3.01 0.06 7.61
N LYS A 10 -2.82 1.31 7.18
CA LYS A 10 -3.20 1.77 5.83
C LYS A 10 -2.32 1.13 4.77
N TYR A 11 -1.02 1.11 4.98
CA TYR A 11 -0.07 0.51 4.04
C TYR A 11 -0.34 -0.98 3.87
N ALA A 12 -0.63 -1.67 4.98
CA ALA A 12 -1.04 -3.07 4.94
C ALA A 12 -2.34 -3.26 4.15
N ALA A 13 -3.32 -2.38 4.28
CA ALA A 13 -4.56 -2.44 3.51
C ALA A 13 -4.31 -2.29 2.00
N VAL A 14 -3.48 -1.33 1.59
CA VAL A 14 -3.06 -1.14 0.18
C VAL A 14 -2.35 -2.38 -0.35
N LEU A 15 -1.36 -2.89 0.38
CA LEU A 15 -0.59 -4.06 -0.05
C LEU A 15 -1.44 -5.34 -0.08
N ARG A 16 -2.44 -5.49 0.79
CA ARG A 16 -3.41 -6.61 0.74
C ARG A 16 -4.26 -6.57 -0.52
N VAL A 17 -4.77 -5.39 -0.89
CA VAL A 17 -5.50 -5.22 -2.15
C VAL A 17 -4.60 -5.60 -3.33
N LEU A 18 -3.38 -5.08 -3.37
CA LEU A 18 -2.44 -5.34 -4.46
C LEU A 18 -1.90 -6.77 -4.48
N ARG A 19 -1.87 -7.48 -3.35
CA ARG A 19 -1.54 -8.92 -3.31
C ARG A 19 -2.55 -9.75 -4.10
N VAL A 20 -3.82 -9.37 -4.08
CA VAL A 20 -4.90 -10.07 -4.82
C VAL A 20 -4.85 -9.72 -6.31
N TRP A 21 -4.76 -8.42 -6.63
CA TRP A 21 -4.93 -7.92 -7.99
C TRP A 21 -3.62 -7.77 -8.78
N LYS A 22 -2.46 -7.86 -8.12
CA LYS A 22 -1.10 -7.65 -8.64
C LYS A 22 -0.79 -6.22 -9.06
N GLN A 23 -1.75 -5.50 -9.63
CA GLN A 23 -1.66 -4.08 -9.94
C GLN A 23 -3.06 -3.52 -10.13
N LEU A 24 -3.28 -2.25 -9.80
CA LEU A 24 -4.54 -1.56 -10.01
C LEU A 24 -4.31 -0.08 -10.33
N PRO A 25 -5.21 0.57 -11.08
CA PRO A 25 -5.22 2.01 -11.20
C PRO A 25 -5.43 2.69 -9.83
N GLU A 26 -4.88 3.88 -9.66
CA GLU A 26 -4.95 4.69 -8.43
C GLU A 26 -6.39 4.86 -7.96
N SER A 27 -7.29 5.20 -8.88
CA SER A 27 -8.70 5.42 -8.58
C SER A 27 -9.42 4.16 -8.09
N ASP A 28 -9.03 2.98 -8.60
CA ASP A 28 -9.58 1.71 -8.17
C ASP A 28 -9.11 1.34 -6.76
N VAL A 29 -7.81 1.49 -6.48
CA VAL A 29 -7.28 1.25 -5.11
C VAL A 29 -7.95 2.20 -4.11
N ALA A 30 -8.07 3.49 -4.45
CA ALA A 30 -8.74 4.48 -3.61
C ALA A 30 -10.22 4.15 -3.38
N ARG A 31 -10.93 3.66 -4.42
CA ARG A 31 -12.34 3.26 -4.30
C ARG A 31 -12.52 2.03 -3.41
N MET A 32 -11.62 1.06 -3.51
CA MET A 32 -11.62 -0.14 -2.67
C MET A 32 -11.31 0.17 -1.20
N LEU A 33 -10.48 1.19 -0.96
CA LEU A 33 -10.03 1.61 0.37
C LEU A 33 -10.69 2.91 0.83
N ARG A 34 -11.93 3.17 0.38
CA ARG A 34 -12.68 4.41 0.66
C ARG A 34 -12.89 4.73 2.15
N GLU A 35 -12.72 3.73 3.02
CA GLU A 35 -12.77 3.88 4.48
C GLU A 35 -11.53 4.60 5.04
N TYR A 36 -10.44 4.66 4.28
CA TYR A 36 -9.23 5.39 4.62
C TYR A 36 -9.27 6.77 3.96
N PHE A 37 -9.39 7.81 4.78
CA PHE A 37 -9.29 9.19 4.31
C PHE A 37 -7.91 9.48 3.72
N LEU A 38 -7.91 10.17 2.57
CA LEU A 38 -6.72 10.65 1.85
C LEU A 38 -5.70 9.55 1.49
N ILE A 39 -6.17 8.34 1.20
CA ILE A 39 -5.31 7.18 0.87
C ILE A 39 -4.38 7.42 -0.34
N THR A 40 -4.73 8.34 -1.24
CA THR A 40 -3.90 8.71 -2.39
C THR A 40 -2.60 9.40 -1.99
N ASP A 41 -2.59 10.14 -0.88
CA ASP A 41 -1.39 10.81 -0.36
C ASP A 41 -0.39 9.76 0.15
N ASP A 42 -0.91 8.68 0.75
CA ASP A 42 -0.13 7.55 1.27
C ASP A 42 0.61 6.80 0.13
N PHE A 43 0.10 6.79 -1.11
CA PHE A 43 0.77 6.09 -2.22
C PHE A 43 2.14 6.67 -2.57
N ARG A 44 2.29 7.99 -2.49
CA ARG A 44 3.57 8.67 -2.75
C ARG A 44 4.59 8.32 -1.67
N GLU A 45 4.17 8.35 -0.43
CA GLU A 45 5.03 7.98 0.69
C GLU A 45 5.45 6.50 0.61
N MET A 46 4.52 5.61 0.22
CA MET A 46 4.81 4.19 0.00
C MET A 46 5.77 3.96 -1.18
N GLU A 47 5.69 4.75 -2.24
CA GLU A 47 6.65 4.73 -3.36
C GLU A 47 8.04 5.19 -2.90
N ASP A 48 8.12 6.29 -2.15
CA ASP A 48 9.39 6.81 -1.60
C ASP A 48 10.08 5.80 -0.67
N GLN A 49 9.28 5.01 0.07
CA GLN A 49 9.77 3.90 0.90
C GLN A 49 10.07 2.62 0.10
N GLY A 50 9.79 2.60 -1.20
CA GLY A 50 10.02 1.47 -2.09
C GLY A 50 9.02 0.31 -1.92
N LEU A 51 7.90 0.51 -1.21
CA LEU A 51 6.86 -0.50 -1.01
C LEU A 51 6.02 -0.69 -2.30
N LEU A 52 5.82 0.40 -3.04
CA LEU A 52 5.07 0.46 -4.29
C LEU A 52 5.92 1.06 -5.41
N THR A 53 5.43 0.93 -6.63
CA THR A 53 5.87 1.71 -7.80
C THR A 53 4.64 2.33 -8.43
N LEU A 54 4.72 3.62 -8.74
CA LEU A 54 3.69 4.36 -9.45
C LEU A 54 4.14 4.55 -10.90
N SER A 55 3.41 3.96 -11.83
CA SER A 55 3.66 4.12 -13.26
C SER A 55 2.50 4.90 -13.88
N PHE A 56 2.75 6.10 -14.40
CA PHE A 56 1.71 6.88 -15.06
C PHE A 56 1.36 6.25 -16.42
N VAL A 57 0.10 5.80 -16.58
CA VAL A 57 -0.38 5.11 -17.79
C VAL A 57 -1.70 5.73 -18.22
N GLY A 58 -1.71 6.38 -19.39
CA GLY A 58 -2.89 7.08 -19.88
C GLY A 58 -3.12 8.39 -19.11
N ASP A 59 -4.07 8.35 -18.17
CA ASP A 59 -4.53 9.49 -17.38
C ASP A 59 -4.40 9.31 -15.86
N GLU A 60 -3.98 8.13 -15.38
CA GLU A 60 -3.79 7.88 -13.96
C GLU A 60 -2.55 7.00 -13.66
N TYR A 61 -2.20 6.90 -12.38
CA TYR A 61 -1.10 6.03 -11.94
C TYR A 61 -1.58 4.59 -11.80
N MET A 62 -0.83 3.66 -12.38
CA MET A 62 -0.89 2.25 -12.04
C MET A 62 -0.05 1.99 -10.79
N ILE A 63 -0.68 1.44 -9.77
CA ILE A 63 -0.08 1.08 -8.48
C ILE A 63 0.36 -0.38 -8.54
N ILE A 64 1.66 -0.62 -8.36
CA ILE A 64 2.27 -1.95 -8.45
C ILE A 64 3.04 -2.25 -7.16
N PRO A 65 2.83 -3.39 -6.47
CA PRO A 65 3.59 -3.75 -5.29
C PRO A 65 4.99 -4.23 -5.67
N THR A 66 5.99 -3.73 -4.97
CA THR A 66 7.37 -4.20 -5.14
C THR A 66 7.61 -5.50 -4.37
N THR A 67 8.77 -6.12 -4.57
CA THR A 67 9.21 -7.24 -3.71
C THR A 67 9.35 -6.79 -2.26
N LEU A 68 9.86 -5.58 -2.01
CA LEU A 68 9.97 -5.03 -0.66
C LEU A 68 8.59 -4.86 -0.01
N GLY A 69 7.61 -4.31 -0.73
CA GLY A 69 6.25 -4.16 -0.23
C GLY A 69 5.60 -5.50 0.14
N ARG A 70 5.84 -6.56 -0.64
CA ARG A 70 5.35 -7.91 -0.30
C ARG A 70 5.97 -8.45 0.98
N LEU A 71 7.31 -8.37 1.11
CA LEU A 71 8.02 -8.82 2.31
C LEU A 71 7.60 -8.02 3.55
N TRP A 72 7.43 -6.71 3.39
CA TRP A 72 6.93 -5.84 4.45
C TRP A 72 5.54 -6.27 4.93
N LEU A 73 4.62 -6.59 4.01
CA LEU A 73 3.27 -7.07 4.37
C LEU A 73 3.33 -8.41 5.11
N GLU A 74 4.17 -9.34 4.66
CA GLU A 74 4.36 -10.64 5.30
C GLU A 74 4.88 -10.49 6.73
N GLN A 75 5.86 -9.60 6.95
CA GLN A 75 6.36 -9.28 8.28
C GLN A 75 5.26 -8.66 9.16
N TYR A 76 4.55 -7.66 8.64
CA TYR A 76 3.46 -6.99 9.37
C TYR A 76 2.35 -7.98 9.78
N GLU A 77 1.98 -8.93 8.92
CA GLU A 77 0.97 -9.93 9.23
C GLU A 77 1.47 -10.97 10.26
N SER A 78 2.76 -11.29 10.24
CA SER A 78 3.38 -12.21 11.19
C SER A 78 3.41 -11.62 12.60
N GLU A 79 3.84 -10.36 12.74
CA GLU A 79 3.91 -9.65 14.02
C GLU A 79 2.52 -9.52 14.69
N ARG A 80 1.45 -9.39 13.90
CA ARG A 80 0.08 -9.29 14.40
C ARG A 80 -0.61 -10.62 14.70
N THR A 81 -0.03 -11.74 14.28
CA THR A 81 -0.55 -13.08 14.60
C THR A 81 -0.07 -13.57 15.97
N GLU A 82 1.02 -12.96 16.48
CA GLU A 82 1.62 -13.28 17.78
C GLU A 82 1.07 -12.41 18.94
N GLU A 83 0.27 -11.39 18.65
CA GLU A 83 -0.51 -10.59 19.61
C GLU A 83 -1.89 -11.19 19.90
#